data_AF-A0A939UQX5-F1
#
_entry.id   AF-A0A939UQX5-F1
#
_cell.length_a   1.000
_cell.length_b   1.000
_cell.length_c   1.000
_cell.angle_alpha   90.00
_cell.angle_beta   90.00
_cell.angle_gamma   90.00
#
_symmetry.space_group_name_H-M   'P 1'
#
loop_
_entity.id
_entity.type
_entity.pdbx_description
1 polymer ?
#
loop_
_entity_poly.entity_id
_entity_poly.type
_entity_poly.pdbx_seq_one_letter_code
_entity_poly.pdbx_strand_id
1 'polypeptide(L)'
;MALERQHVLTKKEKAVMRVVYAEAEKQGGSCLLTPIEIFSQIPLDVDIEEKELDMTLKNLEIDEYFDLTLSDRKGELVYCINLQKKGLQFARVERAFRSNVMFRLLFAVCTATVGALVGWGIRLLIAHFQ
;
A
#
# COMPACT_ATOMS: atom_id res chain seq x y z
N MET A 1 1.25 -25.00 -14.36
CA MET A 1 1.10 -23.56 -14.06
C MET A 1 0.49 -23.45 -12.68
N ALA A 2 1.33 -23.28 -11.66
CA ALA A 2 0.84 -23.00 -10.32
C ALA A 2 0.18 -21.63 -10.36
N LEU A 3 -1.09 -21.58 -9.96
CA LEU A 3 -1.83 -20.36 -9.73
C LEU A 3 -1.12 -19.65 -8.57
N GLU A 4 -0.13 -18.79 -8.85
CA GLU A 4 0.37 -17.85 -7.84
C GLU A 4 -0.86 -17.03 -7.44
N ARG A 5 -1.47 -17.41 -6.31
CA ARG A 5 -2.44 -16.53 -5.67
C ARG A 5 -1.65 -15.26 -5.42
N GLN A 6 -1.98 -14.18 -6.12
CA GLN A 6 -1.51 -12.85 -5.75
C GLN A 6 -1.90 -12.67 -4.29
N HIS A 7 -0.95 -12.84 -3.37
CA HIS A 7 -1.19 -12.60 -1.98
C HIS A 7 -1.45 -11.10 -1.84
N VAL A 8 -2.72 -10.76 -1.61
CA VAL A 8 -3.12 -9.38 -1.39
C VAL A 8 -2.65 -9.05 0.01
N LEU A 9 -1.61 -8.22 0.13
CA LEU A 9 -1.10 -7.79 1.42
C LEU A 9 -2.24 -7.27 2.29
N THR A 10 -2.28 -7.71 3.53
CA THR A 10 -3.18 -7.14 4.54
C THR A 10 -2.87 -5.66 4.77
N LYS A 11 -3.79 -4.93 5.43
CA LYS A 11 -3.56 -3.52 5.74
C LYS A 11 -2.28 -3.29 6.56
N LYS A 12 -2.00 -4.20 7.50
CA LYS A 12 -0.81 -4.17 8.37
C LYS A 12 0.48 -4.39 7.56
N GLU A 13 0.53 -5.49 6.80
CA GLU A 13 1.68 -5.81 5.92
C GLU A 13 1.95 -4.71 4.91
N LYS A 14 0.90 -4.13 4.32
CA LYS A 14 1.03 -3.01 3.39
C LYS A 14 1.64 -1.77 4.05
N ALA A 15 1.25 -1.47 5.29
CA ALA A 15 1.79 -0.35 6.04
C ALA A 15 3.28 -0.55 6.36
N VAL A 16 3.65 -1.73 6.88
CA VAL A 16 5.04 -2.10 7.17
C VAL A 16 5.89 -2.08 5.90
N MET A 17 5.41 -2.70 4.82
CA MET A 17 6.13 -2.74 3.54
C MET A 17 6.36 -1.33 2.97
N ARG A 18 5.42 -0.40 3.16
CA ARG A 18 5.56 0.99 2.71
C ARG A 18 6.67 1.72 3.47
N VAL A 19 6.78 1.51 4.77
CA VAL A 19 7.85 2.08 5.60
C VAL A 19 9.20 1.51 5.18
N VAL A 20 9.31 0.18 5.10
CA VAL A 20 10.52 -0.52 4.67
C VAL A 20 10.96 -0.08 3.28
N TYR A 21 10.03 0.01 2.33
CA TYR A 21 10.32 0.47 0.98
C TYR A 21 10.83 1.91 0.96
N ALA A 22 10.19 2.82 1.69
CA ALA A 22 10.57 4.23 1.72
C ALA A 22 11.99 4.44 2.27
N GLU A 23 12.41 3.63 3.25
CA GLU A 23 13.76 3.68 3.80
C GLU A 23 14.79 2.97 2.91
N ALA A 24 14.43 1.81 2.36
CA ALA A 24 15.30 1.09 1.43
C ALA A 24 15.52 1.83 0.10
N GLU A 25 14.52 2.56 -0.41
CA GLU A 25 14.65 3.38 -1.62
C GLU A 25 15.71 4.46 -1.46
N LYS A 26 15.80 5.10 -0.28
CA LYS A 26 16.82 6.12 0.02
C LYS A 26 18.24 5.54 0.03
N GLN A 27 18.39 4.27 0.41
CA GLN A 27 19.68 3.60 0.62
C GLN A 27 20.04 2.62 -0.52
N GLY A 28 19.31 2.64 -1.65
CA GLY A 28 19.68 1.87 -2.84
C GLY A 28 19.20 0.42 -2.85
N GLY A 29 18.15 0.09 -2.09
CA GLY A 29 17.50 -1.22 -2.08
C GLY A 29 17.71 -2.02 -0.80
N SER A 30 18.55 -1.56 0.12
CA SER A 30 18.72 -2.16 1.46
C SER A 30 18.51 -1.09 2.53
N CYS A 31 18.10 -1.49 3.73
CA CYS A 31 17.99 -0.59 4.87
C CYS A 31 18.28 -1.30 6.19
N LEU A 32 18.65 -0.51 7.18
CA LEU A 32 18.77 -0.91 8.58
C LEU A 32 17.72 -0.16 9.36
N LEU A 33 16.84 -0.87 10.05
CA LEU A 33 15.75 -0.27 10.82
C LEU A 33 15.68 -0.87 12.21
N THR A 34 15.49 -0.03 13.21
CA THR A 34 15.11 -0.46 14.56
C THR A 34 13.59 -0.63 14.66
N PRO A 35 13.07 -1.45 15.59
CA PRO A 35 11.63 -1.57 15.81
C PRO A 35 10.96 -0.20 16.02
N ILE A 36 11.61 0.67 16.81
CA ILE A 36 11.13 2.02 17.13
C ILE A 36 11.01 2.89 15.87
N GLU A 37 12.00 2.86 14.99
CA GLU A 37 11.94 3.59 13.73
C GLU A 37 10.78 3.12 12.86
N ILE A 38 10.53 1.81 12.80
CA ILE A 38 9.40 1.24 12.05
C ILE A 38 8.08 1.76 12.64
N PHE A 39 7.88 1.65 13.96
CA PHE A 39 6.68 2.14 14.64
C PHE A 39 6.46 3.64 14.48
N SER A 40 7.53 4.44 14.47
CA SER A 40 7.43 5.90 14.31
C SER A 40 6.90 6.34 12.94
N GLN A 41 7.09 5.50 11.92
CA GLN A 41 6.69 5.80 10.53
C GLN A 41 5.39 5.10 10.13
N ILE A 42 4.91 4.14 10.93
CA ILE A 42 3.61 3.49 10.69
C ILE A 42 2.49 4.53 10.89
N PRO A 43 1.52 4.62 9.97
CA PRO A 43 0.37 5.49 10.16
C PRO A 43 -0.43 5.08 11.41
N LEU A 44 -0.78 6.06 12.25
CA LEU A 44 -1.56 5.90 13.50
C LEU A 44 -2.91 5.17 13.34
N ASP A 45 -3.40 5.03 12.11
CA ASP A 45 -4.63 4.30 11.77
C ASP A 45 -4.44 2.77 11.79
N VAL A 46 -3.20 2.28 11.96
CA VAL A 46 -2.88 0.86 11.95
C VAL A 46 -2.28 0.47 13.29
N ASP A 47 -3.08 -0.21 14.12
CA ASP A 47 -2.65 -0.74 15.41
C ASP A 47 -1.85 -2.04 15.19
N ILE A 48 -0.55 -1.99 15.48
CA ILE A 48 0.39 -3.11 15.37
C ILE A 48 1.13 -3.24 16.69
N GLU A 49 1.02 -4.40 17.34
CA GLU A 49 1.80 -4.71 18.52
C GLU A 49 3.23 -5.16 18.15
N GLU A 50 4.18 -5.04 19.07
CA GLU A 50 5.57 -5.46 18.87
C GLU A 50 5.70 -6.92 18.39
N LYS A 51 4.96 -7.84 19.02
CA LYS A 51 4.93 -9.26 18.63
C LYS A 51 4.34 -9.48 17.24
N GLU A 52 3.38 -8.64 16.85
CA GLU A 52 2.77 -8.72 15.53
C GLU A 52 3.70 -8.15 14.46
N LEU A 53 4.53 -7.17 14.78
CA LEU A 53 5.49 -6.60 13.84
C LEU A 53 6.48 -7.66 13.37
N ASP A 54 7.06 -8.43 14.29
CA ASP A 54 8.00 -9.52 13.94
C ASP A 54 7.34 -10.57 13.05
N MET A 55 6.09 -10.97 13.37
CA MET A 55 5.32 -11.89 12.54
C MET A 55 5.05 -11.30 11.15
N THR A 56 4.71 -10.01 11.09
CA THR A 56 4.43 -9.30 9.84
C THR A 56 5.67 -9.22 8.96
N LEU A 57 6.82 -8.88 9.53
CA LEU A 57 8.11 -8.83 8.82
C LEU A 57 8.49 -10.21 8.29
N LYS A 58 8.29 -11.26 9.09
CA LYS A 58 8.57 -12.63 8.68
C LYS A 58 7.62 -13.13 7.59
N ASN A 59 6.34 -12.75 7.64
CA ASN A 59 5.39 -13.07 6.57
C ASN A 59 5.81 -12.40 5.25
N LEU A 60 6.20 -11.13 5.31
CA LEU A 60 6.70 -10.39 4.14
C LEU A 60 7.99 -10.99 3.57
N GLU A 61 8.86 -11.52 4.42
CA GLU A 61 10.04 -12.28 4.00
C GLU A 61 9.66 -13.59 3.29
N ILE A 62 8.73 -14.38 3.85
CA ILE A 62 8.22 -15.61 3.24
C ILE A 62 7.58 -15.33 1.87
N ASP A 63 6.92 -14.19 1.73
CA ASP A 63 6.31 -13.74 0.47
C ASP A 63 7.33 -13.17 -0.53
N GLU A 64 8.63 -13.26 -0.25
CA GLU A 64 9.73 -12.84 -1.13
C GLU A 64 9.72 -11.33 -1.45
N TYR A 65 9.21 -10.49 -0.53
CA TYR A 65 9.30 -9.03 -0.69
C TYR A 65 10.71 -8.53 -0.37
N PHE A 66 11.35 -9.09 0.65
CA PHE A 66 12.70 -8.76 1.10
C PHE A 66 13.32 -9.92 1.88
N ASP A 67 14.65 -9.87 2.07
CA ASP A 67 15.36 -10.72 3.01
C ASP A 67 15.50 -10.02 4.35
N LEU A 68 15.24 -10.72 5.46
CA LEU A 68 15.33 -10.19 6.82
C LEU A 68 16.52 -10.83 7.55
N THR A 69 17.43 -10.02 8.04
CA THR A 69 18.52 -10.48 8.91
C THR A 69 18.52 -9.70 10.21
N LEU A 70 18.39 -10.41 11.33
CA LEU A 70 18.49 -9.82 12.66
C LEU A 70 19.95 -9.61 13.01
N SER A 71 20.32 -8.38 13.39
CA SER A 71 21.65 -8.05 13.85
C SER A 71 21.57 -7.31 15.17
N ASP A 72 22.50 -7.60 16.06
CA ASP A 72 22.70 -6.83 17.28
C ASP A 72 23.79 -5.78 17.01
N ARG A 73 23.42 -4.50 17.13
CA ARG A 73 24.38 -3.41 17.08
C ARG A 73 24.38 -2.69 18.42
N LYS A 74 25.45 -2.91 19.20
CA LYS A 74 25.68 -2.25 20.51
C LYS A 74 24.62 -2.58 21.58
N GLY A 75 24.02 -3.77 21.54
CA GLY A 75 22.96 -4.20 22.46
C GLY A 75 21.55 -3.80 22.02
N GLU A 76 21.41 -3.17 20.85
CA GLU A 76 20.13 -2.82 20.25
C GLU A 76 19.83 -3.74 19.06
N LEU A 77 18.58 -4.23 18.99
CA LEU A 77 18.10 -5.08 17.91
C LEU A 77 17.86 -4.23 16.65
N VAL A 78 18.52 -4.61 15.57
CA VAL A 78 18.43 -3.93 14.27
C VAL A 78 18.02 -4.94 13.21
N TYR A 79 16.98 -4.61 12.44
CA TYR A 79 16.55 -5.35 11.28
C TYR A 79 17.37 -4.89 10.05
N CYS A 80 18.19 -5.79 9.53
CA CYS A 80 18.83 -5.62 8.24
C CYS A 80 17.89 -6.15 7.16
N ILE A 81 17.35 -5.25 6.34
CA ILE A 81 16.36 -5.60 5.32
C ILE A 81 16.94 -5.33 3.93
N ASN A 82 16.88 -6.32 3.05
CA ASN A 82 17.31 -6.19 1.66
C ASN A 82 16.14 -6.46 0.70
N LEU A 83 15.73 -5.47 -0.09
CA LEU A 83 14.58 -5.61 -0.98
C LEU A 83 14.86 -6.61 -2.10
N GLN A 84 13.89 -7.49 -2.32
CA GLN A 84 13.87 -8.36 -3.49
C GLN A 84 13.10 -7.72 -4.65
N LYS A 85 13.03 -8.42 -5.79
CA LYS A 85 12.35 -7.94 -7.01
C LYS A 85 10.87 -7.61 -6.77
N LYS A 86 10.15 -8.42 -5.97
CA LYS A 86 8.74 -8.17 -5.63
C LYS A 86 8.61 -6.92 -4.74
N GLY A 87 9.51 -6.73 -3.77
CA GLY A 87 9.58 -5.52 -2.95
C GLY A 87 9.86 -4.25 -3.75
N LEU A 88 10.78 -4.28 -4.70
CA LEU A 88 11.08 -3.14 -5.58
C LEU A 88 9.92 -2.79 -6.52
N GLN A 89 9.09 -3.78 -6.86
CA GLN A 89 7.89 -3.59 -7.69
C GLN A 89 6.72 -2.99 -6.90
N PHE A 90 6.72 -3.10 -5.57
CA PHE A 90 5.64 -2.65 -4.70
C PHE A 90 5.24 -1.19 -4.94
N ALA A 91 6.19 -0.27 -5.05
CA ALA A 91 5.88 1.15 -5.28
C ALA A 91 5.23 1.45 -6.63
N ARG A 92 5.56 0.67 -7.67
CA ARG A 92 4.86 0.77 -8.97
C ARG A 92 3.41 0.36 -8.82
N VAL A 93 3.14 -0.72 -8.09
CA VAL A 93 1.79 -1.23 -7.84
C VAL A 93 0.99 -0.25 -6.97
N GLU A 94 1.60 0.32 -5.93
CA GLU A 94 0.92 1.28 -5.06
C GLU A 94 0.55 2.58 -5.80
N ARG A 95 1.48 3.11 -6.61
CA ARG A 95 1.21 4.29 -7.45
C ARG A 95 0.11 4.00 -8.48
N ALA A 96 0.16 2.85 -9.14
CA ALA A 96 -0.86 2.43 -10.11
C ALA A 96 -2.24 2.22 -9.46
N PHE A 97 -2.29 1.70 -8.23
CA PHE A 97 -3.53 1.56 -7.48
C PHE A 97 -4.17 2.94 -7.21
N ARG A 98 -3.38 3.92 -6.75
CA ARG A 98 -3.88 5.26 -6.47
C ARG A 98 -4.39 5.97 -7.73
N SER A 99 -3.69 5.85 -8.86
CA SER A 99 -4.14 6.44 -10.13
C SER A 99 -5.41 5.76 -10.67
N ASN A 100 -5.52 4.44 -10.54
CA ASN A 100 -6.72 3.71 -10.96
C ASN A 100 -7.95 4.07 -10.13
N VAL A 101 -7.79 4.25 -8.81
CA VAL A 101 -8.88 4.73 -7.94
C VAL A 101 -9.31 6.13 -8.34
N MET A 102 -8.36 7.04 -8.59
CA MET A 102 -8.66 8.40 -9.09
C MET A 102 -9.41 8.36 -10.42
N PHE A 103 -8.95 7.54 -11.37
CA PHE A 103 -9.58 7.41 -12.68
C PHE A 103 -11.01 6.85 -12.58
N ARG A 104 -11.23 5.85 -11.73
CA ARG A 104 -12.56 5.29 -11.46
C ARG A 104 -13.49 6.33 -10.84
N LEU A 105 -13.00 7.13 -9.89
CA LEU A 105 -13.78 8.20 -9.27
C LEU A 105 -14.17 9.26 -10.30
N LEU A 106 -13.22 9.68 -11.15
CA LEU A 106 -13.46 10.66 -12.20
C LEU A 106 -14.50 10.14 -13.20
N PHE A 107 -14.39 8.89 -13.62
CA PHE A 107 -15.37 8.25 -14.49
C PHE A 107 -16.77 8.20 -13.86
N ALA A 108 -16.87 7.88 -12.57
CA ALA A 108 -18.13 7.87 -11.84
C ALA A 108 -18.79 9.27 -11.77
N VAL A 109 -17.98 10.33 -11.63
CA VAL A 109 -18.47 11.71 -11.65
C VAL A 109 -18.95 12.10 -13.06
N CYS A 110 -18.22 11.70 -14.11
CA CYS A 110 -18.64 11.93 -15.49
C CYS A 110 -19.97 11.23 -15.83
N THR A 111 -20.16 9.97 -15.41
CA THR A 111 -21.42 9.28 -15.66
C THR A 111 -22.58 9.87 -14.85
N ALA A 112 -22.34 10.27 -13.60
CA ALA A 112 -23.34 10.94 -12.76
C ALA A 112 -23.80 12.28 -13.35
N THR A 113 -22.87 13.09 -13.88
CA THR A 113 -23.19 14.39 -14.49
C THR A 113 -24.02 14.24 -15.77
N VAL A 114 -23.69 13.28 -16.65
CA VAL A 114 -24.49 12.99 -17.84
C VAL A 114 -25.90 12.54 -17.47
N GLY A 115 -26.05 11.65 -16.48
CA GLY A 115 -27.36 11.23 -15.98
C GLY A 115 -28.20 12.38 -15.43
N ALA A 116 -27.57 13.29 -14.68
CA ALA A 116 -28.23 14.48 -14.14
C ALA A 116 -28.72 15.43 -15.25
N LEU A 117 -27.93 15.64 -16.31
CA LEU A 117 -28.31 16.47 -17.44
C LEU A 117 -29.52 15.91 -18.20
N VAL A 118 -29.55 14.60 -18.44
CA VAL A 118 -30.69 13.93 -19.08
C VAL A 118 -31.95 14.08 -18.22
N GLY A 119 -31.84 13.84 -16.92
CA GLY A 119 -32.96 14.01 -15.99
C GLY A 119 -33.48 15.45 -15.95
N TRP A 120 -32.59 16.44 -16.00
CA TRP A 120 -32.99 17.85 -16.06
C TRP A 120 -33.65 18.23 -17.37
N GLY A 121 -33.16 17.72 -18.50
CA GLY A 121 -33.78 17.92 -19.82
C GLY A 121 -35.21 17.39 -19.92
N ILE A 122 -35.47 16.20 -19.35
CA ILE A 122 -36.83 15.63 -19.30
C ILE A 122 -37.76 16.53 -18.48
N ARG A 123 -37.31 17.06 -17.34
CA ARG A 123 -38.10 17.99 -16.53
C ARG A 123 -38.47 19.26 -17.28
N LEU A 124 -37.54 19.81 -18.08
CA LEU A 124 -37.81 21.01 -18.90
C LEU A 124 -38.85 20.75 -20.00
N LEU A 125 -38.80 19.58 -20.65
CA LEU A 125 -39.81 19.21 -21.66
C LEU A 125 -41.22 19.08 -21.06
N ILE A 126 -41.32 18.44 -19.89
CA ILE A 126 -42.61 18.34 -19.17
C ILE A 126 -43.12 19.74 -18.81
N ALA A 127 -42.24 20.63 -18.33
CA ALA A 127 -42.61 21.99 -17.95
C ALA A 127 -43.02 22.89 -19.14
N HIS A 128 -42.54 22.62 -20.35
CA HIS A 128 -42.91 23.38 -21.55
C HIS A 128 -44.24 22.90 -22.18
N PHE A 129 -44.65 21.66 -21.92
CA PHE A 129 -45.86 21.07 -22.51
C PHE A 129 -47.10 21.16 -21.60
N GLN A 130 -46.96 21.76 -20.41
CA GLN A 130 -48.01 21.98 -19.42
C GLN A 130 -48.32 23.48 -19.31
#